data_AF-A0A849F5D6-F1
#
_entry.id   AF-A0A849F5D6-F1
#
_cell.length_a   1.000
_cell.length_b   1.000
_cell.length_c   1.000
_cell.angle_alpha   90.00
_cell.angle_beta   90.00
_cell.angle_gamma   90.00
#
_symmetry.space_group_name_H-M   'P 1'
#
loop_
_entity.id
_entity.type
_entity.pdbx_description
1 polymer ?
#
loop_
_entity_poly.entity_id
_entity_poly.type
_entity_poly.pdbx_seq_one_letter_code
_entity_poly.pdbx_strand_id
1 'polypeptide(L)'
;MSDAPPTLDEMEARWRQMGDVDIIMPFDIFNLARCLTDAADRAGAMRLANKFFDEFGKPFQRRVYFVLLRFLEGDLGEIEDLEARLLDGLGSESLWVAYDAAWVCQSLEPLPEALRVKLSDLKKRYPPDDSARPGDAAAALGRKLSEIPGLGDD
;
A
#
# COMPACT_ATOMS: atom_id res chain seq x y z
N MET A 1 14.85 12.21 22.66
CA MET A 1 14.11 11.17 21.90
C MET A 1 15.03 9.96 21.85
N SER A 2 14.51 8.75 22.01
CA SER A 2 15.34 7.54 21.94
C SER A 2 15.88 7.39 20.51
N ASP A 3 17.19 7.16 20.37
CA ASP A 3 17.84 6.83 19.09
C ASP A 3 17.61 5.35 18.70
N ALA A 4 16.94 4.57 19.54
CA ALA A 4 16.62 3.19 19.24
C ALA A 4 15.46 3.12 18.22
N PRO A 5 15.54 2.23 17.21
CA PRO A 5 14.42 1.97 16.31
C PRO A 5 13.21 1.46 17.12
N PRO A 6 11.97 1.73 16.67
CA PRO A 6 10.79 1.25 17.37
C PRO A 6 10.76 -0.28 17.41
N THR A 7 10.23 -0.82 18.49
CA THR A 7 9.94 -2.25 18.65
C THR A 7 8.73 -2.67 17.80
N LEU A 8 8.56 -3.98 17.59
CA LEU A 8 7.37 -4.51 16.89
C LEU A 8 6.07 -4.17 17.64
N ASP A 9 6.07 -4.17 18.97
CA ASP A 9 4.90 -3.82 19.77
C ASP A 9 4.53 -2.32 19.59
N GLU A 10 5.52 -1.44 19.53
CA GLU A 10 5.29 -0.02 19.26
C GLU A 10 4.79 0.22 17.84
N MET A 11 5.34 -0.52 16.86
CA MET A 11 4.85 -0.47 15.47
C MET A 11 3.42 -1.01 15.36
N GLU A 12 3.10 -2.12 16.04
CA GLU A 12 1.75 -2.69 16.10
C GLU A 12 0.77 -1.67 16.68
N ALA A 13 1.10 -1.05 17.81
CA ALA A 13 0.27 -0.04 18.46
C ALA A 13 0.02 1.18 17.55
N ARG A 14 1.07 1.70 16.92
CA ARG A 14 0.96 2.81 15.95
C ARG A 14 0.05 2.44 14.79
N TRP A 15 0.20 1.23 14.25
CA TRP A 15 -0.62 0.77 13.13
C TRP A 15 -2.09 0.65 13.52
N ARG A 16 -2.40 0.13 14.71
CA ARG A 16 -3.79 0.07 15.21
C ARG A 16 -4.40 1.47 15.31
N GLN A 17 -3.67 2.44 15.87
CA GLN A 17 -4.13 3.82 16.03
C GLN A 17 -4.52 4.49 14.70
N MET A 18 -3.89 4.10 13.57
CA MET A 18 -4.25 4.64 12.25
C MET A 18 -5.66 4.25 11.79
N GLY A 19 -6.32 3.28 12.44
CA GLY A 19 -7.72 2.94 12.14
C GLY A 19 -8.73 3.95 12.66
N ASP A 20 -8.33 4.74 13.66
CA ASP A 20 -9.22 5.64 14.39
C ASP A 20 -9.01 7.11 14.03
N VAL A 21 -8.06 7.41 13.13
CA VAL A 21 -7.77 8.78 12.69
C VAL A 21 -8.57 9.15 11.44
N ASP A 22 -9.14 10.35 11.43
CA ASP A 22 -9.84 10.90 10.26
C ASP A 22 -8.87 11.51 9.24
N ILE A 23 -7.72 12.00 9.71
CA ILE A 23 -6.67 12.63 8.90
C ILE A 23 -5.33 12.04 9.34
N ILE A 24 -4.50 11.67 8.36
CA ILE A 24 -3.14 11.20 8.59
C ILE A 24 -2.20 11.85 7.58
N MET A 25 -0.99 12.18 8.03
CA MET A 25 0.03 12.66 7.10
C MET A 25 0.56 11.47 6.29
N PRO A 26 0.79 11.60 4.97
CA PRO A 26 1.42 10.54 4.18
C PRO A 26 2.74 10.07 4.82
N PHE A 27 3.50 10.99 5.40
CA PHE A 27 4.73 10.70 6.14
C PHE A 27 4.55 9.61 7.20
N ASP A 28 3.45 9.60 7.96
CA ASP A 28 3.25 8.62 9.03
C ASP A 28 3.07 7.20 8.47
N ILE A 29 2.36 7.08 7.34
CA ILE A 29 2.18 5.80 6.62
C ILE A 29 3.53 5.29 6.12
N PHE A 30 4.28 6.15 5.42
CA PHE A 30 5.59 5.79 4.87
C PHE A 30 6.60 5.48 5.97
N ASN A 31 6.61 6.25 7.06
CA ASN A 31 7.50 6.04 8.19
C ASN A 31 7.24 4.68 8.85
N LEU A 32 5.98 4.36 9.16
CA LEU A 32 5.63 3.08 9.77
C LEU A 32 5.96 1.91 8.83
N ALA A 33 5.59 2.01 7.55
CA ALA A 33 5.91 0.99 6.56
C ALA A 33 7.43 0.77 6.46
N ARG A 34 8.23 1.84 6.47
CA ARG A 34 9.70 1.75 6.43
C ARG A 34 10.25 1.10 7.70
N CYS A 35 9.75 1.47 8.88
CA CYS A 35 10.15 0.84 10.13
C CYS A 35 9.87 -0.68 10.14
N LEU A 36 8.74 -1.10 9.57
CA LEU A 36 8.39 -2.51 9.43
C LEU A 36 9.32 -3.24 8.45
N THR A 37 9.69 -2.61 7.34
CA THR A 37 10.67 -3.15 6.39
C THR A 37 12.06 -3.30 7.03
N ASP A 38 12.47 -2.33 7.85
CA ASP A 38 13.80 -2.28 8.48
C ASP A 38 13.85 -2.98 9.85
N ALA A 39 12.77 -3.65 10.26
CA ALA A 39 12.70 -4.31 11.55
C ALA A 39 13.77 -5.40 11.67
N ALA A 40 14.51 -5.39 12.79
CA ALA A 40 15.52 -6.41 13.06
C ALA A 40 14.92 -7.84 13.09
N ASP A 41 13.70 -7.98 13.61
CA ASP A 41 12.90 -9.20 13.47
C ASP A 41 11.99 -9.10 12.25
N ARG A 42 12.55 -9.38 11.07
CA ARG A 42 11.83 -9.37 9.79
C ARG A 42 10.66 -10.36 9.78
N ALA A 43 10.87 -11.58 10.26
CA ALA A 43 9.83 -12.60 10.29
C ALA A 43 8.67 -12.17 11.21
N GLY A 44 8.97 -11.50 12.32
CA GLY A 44 7.97 -10.85 13.18
C GLY A 44 7.19 -9.75 12.47
N ALA A 45 7.87 -8.88 11.70
CA ALA A 45 7.20 -7.85 10.91
C ALA A 45 6.28 -8.44 9.82
N MET A 46 6.68 -9.54 9.16
CA MET A 46 5.85 -10.21 8.15
C MET A 46 4.64 -10.92 8.78
N ARG A 47 4.82 -11.59 9.92
CA ARG A 47 3.69 -12.14 10.71
C ARG A 47 2.73 -11.04 11.13
N LEU A 48 3.25 -9.90 11.59
CA LEU A 48 2.45 -8.75 11.95
C LEU A 48 1.66 -8.25 10.74
N ALA A 49 2.32 -8.05 9.59
CA ALA A 49 1.67 -7.61 8.36
C ALA A 49 0.57 -8.58 7.89
N ASN A 50 0.80 -9.90 7.92
CA ASN A 50 -0.18 -10.92 7.56
C ASN A 50 -1.40 -10.87 8.50
N LYS A 51 -1.17 -10.93 9.81
CA LYS A 51 -2.22 -10.78 10.83
C LYS A 51 -3.04 -9.52 10.61
N PHE A 52 -2.36 -8.42 10.33
CA PHE A 52 -2.95 -7.09 10.29
C PHE A 52 -3.79 -6.88 9.04
N PHE A 53 -3.39 -7.40 7.89
CA PHE A 53 -4.24 -7.39 6.71
C PHE A 53 -5.64 -7.96 7.00
N ASP A 54 -5.69 -9.08 7.71
CA ASP A 54 -6.95 -9.79 8.02
C ASP A 54 -7.78 -9.05 9.10
N GLU A 55 -7.14 -8.29 9.96
CA GLU A 55 -7.79 -7.51 11.04
C GLU A 55 -8.26 -6.10 10.58
N PHE A 56 -7.80 -5.60 9.43
CA PHE A 56 -8.01 -4.21 9.03
C PHE A 56 -9.12 -3.96 7.99
N GLY A 57 -9.99 -3.00 8.30
CA GLY A 57 -10.99 -2.49 7.35
C GLY A 57 -10.77 -1.03 6.92
N LYS A 58 -9.89 -0.29 7.59
CA LYS A 58 -9.79 1.16 7.41
C LYS A 58 -8.74 1.56 6.36
N PRO A 59 -8.96 2.64 5.59
CA PRO A 59 -8.06 3.03 4.50
C PRO A 59 -6.60 3.20 4.92
N PHE A 60 -6.31 3.95 5.98
CA PHE A 60 -4.91 4.25 6.36
C PHE A 60 -4.13 3.00 6.81
N GLN A 61 -4.79 2.10 7.55
CA GLN A 61 -4.20 0.82 7.92
C GLN A 61 -3.86 -0.03 6.69
N ARG A 62 -4.79 -0.10 5.72
CA ARG A 62 -4.59 -0.81 4.45
C ARG A 62 -3.48 -0.17 3.62
N ARG A 63 -3.34 1.16 3.65
CA ARG A 63 -2.24 1.85 2.96
C ARG A 63 -0.87 1.47 3.51
N VAL A 64 -0.70 1.42 4.84
CA VAL A 64 0.58 0.98 5.44
C VAL A 64 0.95 -0.41 4.94
N TYR A 65 -0.02 -1.33 4.85
CA TYR A 65 0.22 -2.67 4.34
C TYR A 65 0.78 -2.64 2.91
N PHE A 66 0.10 -1.99 1.97
CA PHE A 66 0.56 -1.95 0.58
C PHE A 66 1.85 -1.14 0.42
N VAL A 67 2.06 -0.07 1.19
CA VAL A 67 3.32 0.69 1.19
C VAL A 67 4.48 -0.14 1.73
N LEU A 68 4.26 -0.96 2.76
CA LEU A 68 5.24 -1.94 3.24
C LEU A 68 5.63 -2.88 2.10
N LEU A 69 4.65 -3.45 1.37
CA LEU A 69 4.94 -4.34 0.24
C LEU A 69 5.76 -3.64 -0.86
N ARG A 70 5.54 -2.35 -1.11
CA ARG A 70 6.35 -1.57 -2.08
C ARG A 70 7.82 -1.51 -1.65
N PHE A 71 8.08 -1.34 -0.35
CA PHE A 71 9.44 -1.27 0.19
C PHE A 71 10.15 -2.62 0.28
N LEU A 72 9.43 -3.73 0.16
CA LEU A 72 10.04 -5.06 0.05
C LEU A 72 10.61 -5.33 -1.35
N GLU A 73 10.35 -4.46 -2.35
CA GLU A 73 10.98 -4.48 -3.69
C GLU A 73 10.98 -5.87 -4.38
N GLY A 74 9.88 -6.62 -4.23
CA GLY A 74 9.72 -7.95 -4.85
C GLY A 74 10.08 -9.13 -3.94
N ASP A 75 10.64 -8.89 -2.76
CA ASP A 75 10.84 -9.91 -1.72
C ASP A 75 9.54 -10.17 -0.94
N LEU A 76 8.54 -10.68 -1.67
CA LEU A 76 7.16 -10.85 -1.21
C LEU A 76 6.79 -12.32 -0.90
N GLY A 77 7.79 -13.22 -0.88
CA GLY A 77 7.57 -14.66 -0.70
C GLY A 77 6.99 -15.05 0.67
N GLU A 78 7.07 -14.15 1.67
CA GLU A 78 6.53 -14.35 3.01
C GLU A 78 5.09 -13.83 3.18
N ILE A 79 4.53 -13.21 2.14
CA ILE A 79 3.17 -12.66 2.19
C ILE A 79 2.15 -13.74 1.81
N GLU A 80 1.32 -14.09 2.79
CA GLU A 80 0.23 -15.03 2.60
C GLU A 80 -0.82 -14.47 1.64
N ASP A 81 -1.30 -15.33 0.74
CA ASP A 81 -2.36 -15.03 -0.24
C ASP A 81 -2.17 -13.71 -1.01
N LEU A 82 -0.91 -13.36 -1.33
CA LEU A 82 -0.53 -12.08 -1.94
C LEU A 82 -1.42 -11.67 -3.12
N GLU A 83 -1.72 -12.59 -4.04
CA GLU A 83 -2.59 -12.29 -5.20
C GLU A 83 -3.99 -11.87 -4.77
N ALA A 84 -4.61 -12.59 -3.84
CA ALA A 84 -5.95 -12.27 -3.33
C ALA A 84 -5.96 -10.93 -2.59
N ARG A 85 -4.90 -10.65 -1.81
CA ARG A 85 -4.76 -9.38 -1.07
C ARG A 85 -4.57 -8.19 -2.00
N LEU A 86 -3.80 -8.36 -3.08
CA LEU A 86 -3.68 -7.34 -4.11
C LEU A 86 -4.99 -7.12 -4.87
N LEU A 87 -5.74 -8.18 -5.18
CA LEU A 87 -7.08 -8.04 -5.79
C LEU A 87 -8.05 -7.26 -4.89
N ASP A 88 -8.04 -7.54 -3.58
CA ASP A 88 -8.81 -6.78 -2.58
C ASP A 88 -8.38 -5.31 -2.54
N GLY A 89 -7.07 -5.03 -2.50
CA GLY A 89 -6.52 -3.67 -2.55
C GLY A 89 -6.94 -2.90 -3.82
N LEU A 90 -6.82 -3.52 -4.99
CA LEU A 90 -7.25 -2.96 -6.28
C LEU A 90 -8.77 -2.76 -6.38
N GLY A 91 -9.55 -3.49 -5.57
CA GLY A 91 -10.99 -3.36 -5.46
C GLY A 91 -11.47 -2.29 -4.47
N SER A 92 -10.57 -1.69 -3.70
CA SER A 92 -10.90 -0.73 -2.65
C SER A 92 -11.64 0.51 -3.17
N GLU A 93 -12.63 0.98 -2.42
CA GLU A 93 -13.30 2.27 -2.66
C GLU A 93 -12.36 3.46 -2.40
N SER A 94 -11.37 3.28 -1.52
CA SER A 94 -10.30 4.26 -1.33
C SER A 94 -9.32 4.20 -2.50
N LEU A 95 -9.29 5.27 -3.30
CA LEU A 95 -8.35 5.43 -4.42
C LEU A 95 -6.89 5.37 -3.99
N TRP A 96 -6.57 5.83 -2.78
CA TRP A 96 -5.23 5.75 -2.23
C TRP A 96 -4.78 4.31 -1.96
N VAL A 97 -5.67 3.47 -1.41
CA VAL A 97 -5.40 2.04 -1.22
C VAL A 97 -5.24 1.34 -2.57
N ALA A 98 -6.13 1.62 -3.53
CA ALA A 98 -6.03 1.05 -4.87
C ALA A 98 -4.74 1.48 -5.59
N TYR A 99 -4.31 2.72 -5.38
CA TYR A 99 -3.05 3.24 -5.92
C TYR A 99 -1.84 2.50 -5.34
N ASP A 100 -1.76 2.37 -4.00
CA ASP A 100 -0.65 1.70 -3.35
C ASP A 100 -0.59 0.20 -3.75
N ALA A 101 -1.74 -0.48 -3.86
CA ALA A 101 -1.82 -1.86 -4.35
C ALA A 101 -1.41 -1.98 -5.84
N ALA A 102 -1.85 -1.06 -6.69
CA ALA A 102 -1.46 -1.03 -8.11
C ALA A 102 0.05 -0.83 -8.29
N TRP A 103 0.68 -0.07 -7.38
CA TRP A 103 2.13 0.11 -7.39
C TRP A 103 2.86 -1.19 -7.05
N VAL A 104 2.41 -1.94 -6.05
CA VAL A 104 3.02 -3.25 -5.70
C VAL A 104 3.02 -4.19 -6.90
N CYS A 105 1.92 -4.23 -7.65
CA CYS A 105 1.82 -5.05 -8.86
C CYS A 105 2.88 -4.75 -9.93
N GLN A 106 3.45 -3.54 -9.97
CA GLN A 106 4.51 -3.19 -10.93
C GLN A 106 5.82 -3.93 -10.65
N SER A 107 6.03 -4.38 -9.42
CA SER A 107 7.23 -5.12 -9.00
C SER A 107 7.07 -6.64 -9.10
N LEU A 108 5.92 -7.13 -9.58
CA LEU A 108 5.65 -8.56 -9.72
C LEU A 108 6.02 -9.08 -11.11
N GLU A 109 6.96 -10.01 -11.17
CA GLU A 109 7.34 -10.72 -12.39
C GLU A 109 7.37 -12.24 -12.16
N PRO A 110 6.51 -13.03 -12.83
CA PRO A 110 5.43 -12.62 -13.74
C PRO A 110 4.20 -12.07 -12.98
N LEU A 111 3.49 -11.12 -13.59
CA LEU A 111 2.22 -10.61 -13.07
C LEU A 111 1.06 -11.62 -13.32
N PRO A 112 0.37 -12.09 -12.27
CA PRO A 112 -0.80 -12.96 -12.38
C PRO A 112 -1.90 -12.39 -13.29
N GLU A 113 -2.60 -13.28 -14.00
CA GLU A 113 -3.63 -12.89 -14.99
C GLU A 113 -4.76 -12.07 -14.35
N ALA A 114 -5.26 -12.50 -13.19
CA ALA A 114 -6.36 -11.82 -12.51
C ALA A 114 -5.99 -10.37 -12.15
N LEU A 115 -4.76 -10.15 -11.67
CA LEU A 115 -4.25 -8.82 -11.39
C LEU A 115 -4.11 -7.99 -12.66
N ARG A 116 -3.61 -8.58 -13.75
CA ARG A 116 -3.49 -7.89 -15.04
C ARG A 116 -4.84 -7.41 -15.57
N VAL A 117 -5.87 -8.27 -15.51
CA VAL A 117 -7.24 -7.92 -15.89
C VAL A 117 -7.75 -6.77 -15.04
N LYS A 118 -7.61 -6.87 -13.71
CA LYS A 118 -8.07 -5.83 -12.77
C LYS A 118 -7.39 -4.48 -13.01
N LEU A 119 -6.08 -4.47 -13.24
CA LEU A 119 -5.31 -3.26 -13.55
C LEU A 119 -5.75 -2.64 -14.88
N SER A 120 -6.03 -3.47 -15.89
CA SER A 120 -6.58 -3.02 -17.18
C SER A 120 -7.93 -2.32 -17.01
N ASP A 121 -8.81 -2.87 -16.18
CA ASP A 121 -10.12 -2.27 -15.93
C ASP A 121 -10.03 -0.96 -15.14
N LEU A 122 -9.14 -0.88 -14.16
CA LEU A 122 -8.84 0.38 -13.46
C LEU A 122 -8.33 1.45 -14.42
N LYS A 123 -7.43 1.09 -15.34
CA LYS A 123 -6.92 2.00 -16.37
C LYS A 123 -8.01 2.52 -17.29
N LYS A 124 -8.97 1.67 -17.70
CA LYS A 124 -10.12 2.11 -18.51
C LYS A 124 -11.02 3.08 -17.73
N ARG A 125 -11.20 2.84 -16.42
CA ARG A 125 -12.02 3.68 -15.55
C ARG A 125 -11.37 5.03 -15.23
N TYR A 126 -10.05 5.05 -15.10
CA TYR A 126 -9.24 6.23 -14.77
C TYR A 126 -8.15 6.39 -15.84
N PRO A 127 -8.45 6.94 -17.03
CA PRO A 127 -7.44 7.02 -18.08
C PRO A 127 -6.27 7.94 -17.66
N PRO A 128 -5.01 7.48 -17.83
CA PRO A 128 -3.84 8.34 -17.61
C PRO A 128 -3.78 9.45 -18.68
N ASP A 129 -2.98 10.49 -18.46
CA ASP A 129 -2.74 11.51 -19.48
C ASP A 129 -1.71 11.03 -20.54
N ASP A 130 -1.48 11.86 -21.56
CA ASP A 130 -0.56 11.56 -22.67
C ASP A 130 0.93 11.51 -22.25
N SER A 131 1.27 11.95 -21.03
CA SER A 131 2.63 11.97 -20.49
C SER A 131 2.98 10.75 -19.62
N ALA A 132 1.98 9.94 -19.25
CA ALA A 132 2.19 8.74 -18.46
C ALA A 132 2.86 7.63 -19.27
N ARG A 133 3.73 6.84 -18.62
CA ARG A 133 4.30 5.65 -19.25
C ARG A 133 3.16 4.69 -19.67
N PRO A 134 3.18 4.12 -20.88
CA PRO A 134 2.14 3.21 -21.33
C PRO A 134 2.11 1.92 -20.49
N GLY A 135 1.18 1.82 -19.52
CA GLY A 135 1.03 0.58 -18.74
C GLY A 135 0.47 0.76 -17.32
N ASP A 136 0.58 1.95 -16.74
CA ASP A 136 0.53 2.06 -15.27
C ASP A 136 -0.86 2.45 -14.73
N ALA A 137 -1.61 1.47 -14.22
CA ALA A 137 -2.84 1.74 -13.46
C ALA A 137 -2.57 2.61 -12.22
N ALA A 138 -1.36 2.52 -11.63
CA ALA A 138 -0.94 3.43 -10.56
C ALA A 138 -0.81 4.88 -11.06
N ALA A 139 -0.30 5.14 -12.27
CA ALA A 139 -0.22 6.49 -12.83
C ALA A 139 -1.63 7.08 -13.07
N ALA A 140 -2.53 6.26 -13.61
CA ALA A 140 -3.95 6.56 -13.77
C ALA A 140 -4.63 6.98 -12.44
N LEU A 141 -4.42 6.19 -11.39
CA LEU A 141 -4.96 6.49 -10.06
C LEU A 141 -4.30 7.72 -9.42
N GLY A 142 -2.98 7.89 -9.59
CA GLY A 142 -2.23 9.05 -9.11
C GLY A 142 -2.78 10.37 -9.67
N ARG A 143 -3.12 10.41 -10.96
CA ARG A 143 -3.80 11.55 -11.56
C ARG A 143 -5.17 11.80 -10.92
N LYS A 144 -5.97 10.75 -10.73
CA LYS A 144 -7.30 10.93 -10.14
C LYS A 144 -7.21 11.51 -8.73
N LEU A 145 -6.18 11.13 -7.99
CA LEU A 145 -5.89 11.65 -6.65
C LEU A 145 -5.48 13.13 -6.67
N SER A 146 -4.71 13.58 -7.67
CA SER A 146 -4.35 15.01 -7.81
C SER A 146 -5.53 15.93 -8.16
N GLU A 147 -6.64 15.38 -8.65
CA GLU A 147 -7.87 16.14 -8.91
C GLU A 147 -8.72 16.39 -7.65
N ILE A 148 -8.35 15.78 -6.51
CA ILE A 148 -9.08 15.95 -5.24
C ILE A 148 -8.63 17.27 -4.59
N PRO A 149 -9.53 18.26 -4.40
CA PRO A 149 -9.17 19.55 -3.80
C PRO A 149 -8.58 19.38 -2.40
N GLY A 150 -7.47 20.07 -2.10
CA GLY A 150 -6.75 19.98 -0.82
C GLY A 150 -5.64 18.92 -0.76
N LEU A 151 -5.27 18.32 -1.90
CA LEU A 151 -4.14 17.38 -2.03
C LEU A 151 -3.13 17.77 -3.13
N GLY A 152 -3.43 18.81 -3.91
CA GLY A 152 -2.51 19.46 -4.84
C GLY A 152 -2.30 20.89 -4.39
N ASP A 153 -1.04 21.27 -4.22
CA ASP A 153 -0.53 22.56 -3.72
C ASP A 153 -0.58 22.71 -2.19
N ASP A 154 0.47 22.17 -1.55
CA ASP A 154 1.33 22.85 -0.55
C ASP A 154 2.75 22.23 -0.59
#